data_AF-A0A2T7B4S2-F1
#
_entry.id   AF-A0A2T7B4S2-F1
#
_cell.length_a   1.000
_cell.length_b   1.000
_cell.length_c   1.000
_cell.angle_alpha   90.00
_cell.angle_beta   90.00
_cell.angle_gamma   90.00
#
_symmetry.space_group_name_H-M   'P 1'
#
loop_
_entity.id
_entity.type
_entity.pdbx_description
1 polymer ?
#
loop_
_entity_poly.entity_id
_entity_poly.type
_entity_poly.pdbx_seq_one_letter_code
_entity_poly.pdbx_strand_id
1 'polypeptide(L)'
;MKDYYQIDLDQFIKNNPDLYYLARKEAGIHSEAIGLTIPEFVEYKMKEAHSKSLREKGVQDPFEYYVDKHESDSELALKIINERRQKINDFLGIDDN
;
A
#
# COMPACT_ATOMS: atom_id res chain seq x y z
N MET A 1 13.00 5.12 -8.72
CA MET A 1 12.78 4.31 -7.50
C MET A 1 11.58 3.42 -7.76
N LYS A 2 11.60 2.14 -7.35
CA LYS A 2 10.44 1.26 -7.52
C LYS A 2 9.27 1.79 -6.68
N ASP A 3 8.06 1.63 -7.19
CA ASP A 3 6.86 1.87 -6.38
C ASP A 3 6.53 0.58 -5.61
N TYR A 4 7.17 0.43 -4.45
CA TYR A 4 7.03 -0.76 -3.61
C TYR A 4 5.57 -0.95 -3.13
N TYR A 5 4.83 0.14 -2.96
CA TYR A 5 3.42 0.09 -2.62
C TYR A 5 2.60 -0.52 -3.76
N GLN A 6 2.77 -0.02 -4.99
CA GLN A 6 2.04 -0.54 -6.14
C GLN A 6 2.40 -2.01 -6.40
N ILE A 7 3.67 -2.39 -6.25
CA ILE A 7 4.11 -3.79 -6.39
C ILE A 7 3.40 -4.69 -5.35
N ASP A 8 3.33 -4.27 -4.08
CA ASP A 8 2.66 -5.06 -3.05
C ASP A 8 1.15 -5.12 -3.25
N LEU A 9 0.53 -4.01 -3.67
CA LEU A 9 -0.90 -3.93 -3.98
C LEU A 9 -1.26 -4.83 -5.17
N ASP A 10 -0.48 -4.84 -6.24
CA ASP A 10 -0.68 -5.71 -7.39
C ASP A 10 -0.59 -7.18 -7.00
N GLN A 11 0.40 -7.54 -6.16
CA GLN A 11 0.51 -8.90 -5.63
C GLN A 11 -0.68 -9.25 -4.74
N PHE A 12 -1.13 -8.33 -3.89
CA PHE A 12 -2.31 -8.52 -3.06
C PHE A 12 -3.56 -8.76 -3.90
N ILE A 13 -3.78 -7.98 -4.95
CA ILE A 13 -4.93 -8.15 -5.86
C ILE A 13 -4.86 -9.53 -6.56
N LYS A 14 -3.68 -9.90 -7.08
CA LYS A 14 -3.47 -11.21 -7.74
C LYS A 14 -3.77 -12.39 -6.80
N ASN A 15 -3.44 -12.25 -5.52
CA ASN A 15 -3.67 -13.29 -4.52
C ASN A 15 -5.10 -13.30 -3.96
N ASN A 16 -5.92 -12.28 -4.25
CA ASN A 16 -7.28 -12.15 -3.74
C ASN A 16 -8.29 -11.87 -4.88
N PRO A 17 -8.41 -12.76 -5.88
CA PRO A 17 -9.30 -12.54 -7.02
C PRO A 17 -10.77 -12.41 -6.60
N ASP A 18 -11.22 -13.18 -5.60
CA ASP A 18 -12.60 -13.14 -5.12
C ASP A 18 -12.98 -11.76 -4.54
N LEU A 19 -12.05 -11.15 -3.82
CA LEU A 19 -12.22 -9.80 -3.27
C LEU A 19 -12.32 -8.76 -4.40
N TYR A 20 -11.50 -8.90 -5.44
CA TYR A 20 -11.56 -8.04 -6.62
C TYR A 20 -12.91 -8.18 -7.34
N TYR A 21 -13.41 -9.40 -7.53
CA TYR A 21 -14.73 -9.64 -8.14
C TYR A 21 -15.87 -9.06 -7.30
N LEU A 22 -15.79 -9.19 -5.97
CA LEU A 22 -16.76 -8.59 -5.06
C LEU A 22 -16.75 -7.06 -5.18
N ALA A 23 -15.58 -6.43 -5.13
CA ALA A 23 -15.43 -4.99 -5.28
C ALA A 23 -16.00 -4.49 -6.62
N ARG A 24 -15.78 -5.25 -7.70
CA ARG A 24 -16.33 -4.92 -9.03
C ARG A 24 -17.85 -5.05 -9.08
N LYS A 25 -18.43 -6.05 -8.41
CA LYS A 25 -19.88 -6.21 -8.30
C LYS A 25 -20.51 -5.05 -7.51
N GLU A 26 -19.88 -4.66 -6.41
CA GLU A 26 -20.31 -3.52 -5.58
C GLU A 26 -20.19 -2.19 -6.34
N ALA A 27 -19.15 -2.02 -7.15
CA ALA A 27 -18.94 -0.82 -7.94
C ALA A 27 -20.14 -0.51 -8.86
N GLY A 28 -20.73 -1.52 -9.49
CA GLY A 28 -21.91 -1.34 -10.35
C GLY A 28 -23.16 -0.84 -9.62
N ILE A 29 -23.17 -0.87 -8.28
CA ILE A 29 -24.28 -0.42 -7.45
C ILE A 29 -23.93 0.90 -6.75
N HIS A 30 -22.67 1.07 -6.33
CA HIS A 30 -22.28 2.11 -5.37
C HIS A 30 -21.33 3.17 -5.93
N SER A 31 -20.67 2.95 -7.07
CA SER A 31 -19.62 3.87 -7.53
C SER A 31 -20.17 5.28 -7.83
N GLU A 32 -21.33 5.35 -8.47
CA GLU A 32 -22.02 6.62 -8.79
C GLU A 32 -22.41 7.40 -7.53
N ALA A 33 -22.85 6.71 -6.47
CA ALA A 33 -23.28 7.34 -5.23
C ALA A 33 -22.15 8.07 -4.50
N ILE A 34 -20.89 7.67 -4.75
CA ILE A 34 -19.70 8.29 -4.16
C ILE A 34 -18.86 9.07 -5.18
N GLY A 35 -19.39 9.28 -6.39
CA GLY A 35 -18.74 10.06 -7.44
C GLY A 35 -17.46 9.43 -8.00
N LEU A 36 -17.31 8.10 -7.89
CA LEU A 36 -16.18 7.37 -8.44
C LEU A 36 -16.59 6.60 -9.69
N THR A 37 -15.67 6.50 -10.65
CA THR A 37 -15.79 5.51 -11.73
C THR A 37 -15.66 4.10 -11.16
N ILE A 38 -16.15 3.10 -11.91
CA ILE A 38 -16.02 1.69 -11.50
C ILE A 38 -14.54 1.31 -11.23
N PRO A 39 -13.56 1.65 -12.10
CA PRO A 39 -12.16 1.39 -11.81
C PRO A 39 -11.66 2.04 -10.51
N GLU A 40 -12.00 3.31 -10.26
CA GLU A 40 -11.58 4.03 -9.05
C GLU A 40 -12.21 3.44 -7.79
N PHE A 41 -13.48 3.02 -7.84
CA PHE A 41 -14.13 2.32 -6.73
C PHE A 41 -13.44 1.00 -6.40
N VAL A 42 -13.15 0.20 -7.42
CA VAL A 42 -12.47 -1.09 -7.25
C VAL A 42 -11.08 -0.86 -6.66
N GLU A 43 -10.33 0.09 -7.20
CA GLU A 43 -9.02 0.46 -6.66
C GLU A 43 -9.12 0.88 -5.19
N TYR A 44 -10.05 1.78 -4.85
CA TYR A 44 -10.29 2.22 -3.47
C TYR A 44 -10.54 1.04 -2.53
N LYS A 45 -11.42 0.10 -2.91
CA LYS A 45 -11.72 -1.09 -2.11
C LYS A 45 -10.51 -2.00 -1.94
N MET A 46 -9.71 -2.19 -2.98
CA MET A 46 -8.50 -3.00 -2.89
C MET A 46 -7.46 -2.35 -1.99
N LYS A 47 -7.29 -1.02 -2.05
CA LYS A 47 -6.41 -0.27 -1.14
C LYS A 47 -6.86 -0.36 0.31
N GLU A 48 -8.16 -0.25 0.56
CA GLU A 48 -8.76 -0.38 1.90
C GLU A 48 -8.51 -1.77 2.49
N ALA A 49 -8.81 -2.81 1.71
CA ALA A 49 -8.62 -4.19 2.13
C ALA A 49 -7.14 -4.56 2.33
N HIS A 50 -6.26 -4.07 1.45
CA HIS A 50 -4.81 -4.24 1.58
C HIS A 50 -4.32 -3.62 2.89
N SER A 51 -4.68 -2.37 3.15
CA SER A 51 -4.34 -1.65 4.39
C SER A 51 -4.86 -2.38 5.63
N LYS A 52 -6.09 -2.90 5.58
CA LYS A 52 -6.67 -3.72 6.65
C LYS A 52 -5.85 -4.99 6.88
N SER A 53 -5.47 -5.69 5.81
CA SER A 53 -4.69 -6.93 5.92
C SER A 53 -3.32 -6.72 6.57
N LEU A 54 -2.68 -5.57 6.32
CA LEU A 54 -1.40 -5.23 6.93
C LEU A 54 -1.55 -4.95 8.42
N ARG A 55 -2.60 -4.21 8.81
CA ARG A 55 -2.92 -3.98 10.22
C ARG A 55 -3.21 -5.28 10.96
N GLU A 56 -3.97 -6.20 10.35
CA GLU A 56 -4.28 -7.51 10.94
C GLU A 56 -3.03 -8.40 11.09
N LYS A 57 -2.00 -8.19 10.25
CA LYS A 57 -0.69 -8.84 10.37
C LYS A 57 0.24 -8.17 11.39
N GLY A 58 -0.18 -7.05 12.00
CA GLY A 58 0.66 -6.28 12.92
C GLY A 58 1.76 -5.45 12.25
N VAL A 59 1.66 -5.18 10.95
CA VAL A 59 2.61 -4.31 10.24
C VAL A 59 2.44 -2.87 10.72
N GLN A 60 3.50 -2.32 11.34
CA GLN A 60 3.49 -0.96 11.90
C GLN A 60 3.90 0.11 10.89
N ASP A 61 4.95 -0.15 10.10
CA ASP A 61 5.34 0.70 8.97
C ASP A 61 5.12 -0.07 7.65
N PRO A 62 4.01 0.23 6.94
CA PRO A 62 3.73 -0.39 5.65
C PRO A 62 4.83 -0.16 4.61
N PHE A 63 5.47 1.03 4.59
CA PHE A 63 6.50 1.31 3.59
C PHE A 63 7.73 0.45 3.80
N GLU A 64 8.21 0.32 5.04
CA GLU A 64 9.36 -0.54 5.35
C GLU A 64 9.04 -1.98 4.98
N TYR A 65 7.84 -2.45 5.35
CA TYR A 65 7.37 -3.77 4.96
C TYR A 65 7.36 -3.97 3.43
N TYR A 66 6.91 -2.98 2.64
CA TYR A 66 6.92 -3.10 1.18
C TYR A 66 8.34 -3.15 0.62
N VAL A 67 9.25 -2.31 1.13
CA VAL A 67 10.64 -2.26 0.69
C VAL A 67 11.35 -3.57 1.03
N ASP A 68 11.26 -4.02 2.28
CA ASP A 68 11.89 -5.28 2.73
C ASP A 68 11.38 -6.50 1.96
N LYS A 69 10.10 -6.49 1.58
CA LYS A 69 9.49 -7.61 0.87
C LYS A 69 9.87 -7.67 -0.61
N HIS A 70 10.06 -6.53 -1.26
CA HIS A 70 10.15 -6.43 -2.73
C HIS A 70 11.49 -5.92 -3.25
N GLU A 71 12.36 -5.39 -2.39
CA GLU A 71 13.75 -5.11 -2.74
C GLU A 71 14.63 -6.31 -2.41
N SER A 72 15.26 -6.87 -3.44
CA SER A 72 16.11 -8.06 -3.29
C SER A 72 17.52 -7.71 -2.81
N ASP A 73 17.95 -6.47 -3.05
CA ASP A 73 19.22 -5.94 -2.54
C ASP A 73 19.01 -5.36 -1.13
N SER A 74 19.52 -6.06 -0.12
CA SER A 74 19.37 -5.68 1.28
C SER A 74 20.05 -4.34 1.63
N GLU A 75 21.17 -4.00 0.97
CA GLU A 75 21.85 -2.73 1.22
C GLU A 75 21.03 -1.57 0.65
N LEU A 76 20.48 -1.76 -0.55
CA LEU A 76 19.59 -0.79 -1.17
C LEU A 76 18.29 -0.63 -0.38
N ALA A 77 17.69 -1.73 0.09
CA ALA A 77 16.48 -1.71 0.93
C ALA A 77 16.68 -0.86 2.19
N LEU A 78 17.77 -1.13 2.93
CA LEU A 78 18.11 -0.39 4.14
C LEU A 78 18.36 1.10 3.86
N LYS A 79 19.08 1.41 2.77
CA LYS A 79 19.31 2.80 2.35
C LYS A 79 18.00 3.54 2.10
N ILE A 80 17.08 2.93 1.37
CA ILE A 80 15.77 3.50 1.05
C ILE A 80 14.94 3.77 2.32
N ILE A 81 14.92 2.82 3.25
CA ILE A 81 14.22 2.96 4.53
C ILE A 81 14.79 4.11 5.35
N ASN A 82 16.12 4.17 5.48
CA ASN A 82 16.79 5.22 6.24
C ASN A 82 16.57 6.60 5.62
N GLU A 83 16.65 6.73 4.29
CA GLU A 83 16.35 8.00 3.60
C GLU A 83 14.92 8.48 3.85
N ARG A 84 13.94 7.58 3.94
CA ARG A 84 12.55 7.96 4.27
C ARG A 84 12.41 8.37 5.74
N ARG A 85 13.03 7.63 6.67
CA ARG A 85 13.01 7.97 8.10
C ARG A 85 13.61 9.35 8.33
N GLN A 86 14.76 9.64 7.73
CA GLN A 86 15.38 10.97 7.78
C GLN A 86 14.44 12.05 7.24
N LYS A 87 13.82 11.85 6.08
CA LYS A 87 12.84 12.82 5.54
C LYS A 87 11.66 13.06 6.46
N ILE A 88 11.19 12.04 7.17
CA ILE A 88 10.11 12.17 8.16
C ILE A 88 10.60 12.94 9.38
N ASN A 89 11.79 12.62 9.90
CA ASN A 89 12.42 13.33 11.01
C ASN A 89 12.62 14.81 10.67
N ASP A 90 13.17 15.11 9.49
CA ASP A 90 13.37 16.46 8.95
C ASP A 90 12.04 17.22 8.87
N PHE A 91 10.98 16.57 8.36
CA PHE A 91 9.65 17.17 8.26
C PHE A 91 9.03 17.47 9.63
N LEU A 92 9.28 16.60 10.62
CA LEU A 92 8.78 16.75 11.98
C LEU A 92 9.67 17.64 12.86
N GLY A 93 10.83 18.09 12.37
CA GLY A 93 11.81 18.86 13.14
C GLY A 93 12.41 18.05 14.30
N ILE A 94 12.53 16.73 14.14
CA ILE A 94 13.16 15.85 15.12
C ILE A 94 14.64 15.76 14.75
N ASP A 95 15.48 16.51 15.46
CA ASP A 95 16.94 16.38 15.36
C ASP A 95 17.38 15.14 16.15
N ASP A 96 17.98 14.17 15.46
CA ASP A 96 18.66 13.02 16.09
C ASP A 96 19.95 13.51 16.75
N ASN A 97 19.83 14.11 17.96
CA ASN A 97 20.96 14.43 18.86
C ASN A 97 21.31 13.25 19.77
#